data_AF-A0AA37RBG7-F1
#
_entry.id   AF-A0AA37RBG7-F1
#
_cell.length_a   1.000
_cell.length_b   1.000
_cell.length_c   1.000
_cell.angle_alpha   90.00
_cell.angle_beta   90.00
_cell.angle_gamma   90.00
#
_symmetry.space_group_name_H-M   'P 1'
#
loop_
_entity.id
_entity.type
_entity.pdbx_description
1 polymer ?
#
loop_
_entity_poly.entity_id
_entity_poly.type
_entity_poly.pdbx_seq_one_letter_code
_entity_poly.pdbx_strand_id
1 'polypeptide(L)'
;MGRDEQPRKWGVLEPIDRITEVIFGLLMAMTFIGSLSVATAGREDARLMLVAAFGCNLAWGLADAVIYLLRTWTERTRSRTLLARLQAAQSSQGRRLIDDALPERVSLALDEDGLEMLRARMLRDVARPMPPRLGLDDVKAALATFLLVVLATFPMVIPFLLIDTTATAIRVSHLVALAMLYLAGWLLARYSGGRTQLTGVVLAGVGALLILAIIALGG
;
A
#
# COMPACT_ATOMS: atom_id res chain seq x y z
N MET A 1 29.89 -21.21 12.26
CA MET A 1 28.62 -21.43 11.54
C MET A 1 27.54 -20.61 12.23
N GLY A 2 27.71 -19.28 12.21
CA GLY A 2 26.74 -18.34 12.78
C GLY A 2 25.75 -17.97 11.70
N ARG A 3 24.45 -18.16 11.96
CA ARG A 3 23.40 -17.59 11.13
C ARG A 3 23.58 -16.08 11.22
N ASP A 4 24.10 -15.48 10.16
CA ASP A 4 24.03 -14.04 9.94
C ASP A 4 22.55 -13.68 9.86
N GLU A 5 21.97 -13.34 11.01
CA GLU A 5 20.70 -12.65 11.10
C GLU A 5 20.88 -11.32 10.37
N GLN A 6 20.52 -11.35 9.09
CA GLN A 6 20.37 -10.14 8.30
C GLN A 6 19.50 -9.19 9.10
N PRO A 7 19.97 -7.98 9.45
CA PRO A 7 19.07 -6.95 9.90
C PRO A 7 18.19 -6.62 8.69
N ARG A 8 17.03 -7.27 8.59
CA ARG A 8 15.94 -6.95 7.66
C ARG A 8 15.50 -5.53 8.01
N LYS A 9 16.19 -4.52 7.48
CA LYS A 9 15.84 -3.12 7.70
C LYS A 9 14.47 -2.76 7.14
N TRP A 10 13.92 -3.58 6.25
CA TRP A 10 12.55 -3.47 5.77
C TRP A 10 11.82 -4.78 6.05
N GLY A 11 11.18 -4.83 7.21
CA GLY A 11 10.22 -5.89 7.50
C GLY A 11 9.06 -5.79 6.51
N VAL A 12 8.92 -6.82 5.66
CA VAL A 12 7.67 -7.31 5.03
C VAL A 12 6.55 -6.24 4.86
N LEU A 13 6.81 -5.10 4.21
CA LEU A 13 5.93 -3.91 4.02
C LEU A 13 6.08 -2.80 5.09
N GLU A 14 6.40 -1.60 4.64
CA GLU A 14 6.33 -0.41 5.50
C GLU A 14 4.90 -0.18 6.00
N PRO A 15 4.69 0.19 7.29
CA PRO A 15 3.35 0.38 7.84
C PRO A 15 2.49 1.39 7.06
N ILE A 16 3.12 2.42 6.49
CA ILE A 16 2.44 3.43 5.66
C ILE A 16 1.87 2.79 4.39
N ASP A 17 2.67 1.98 3.69
CA ASP A 17 2.25 1.32 2.45
C ASP A 17 1.04 0.43 2.73
N ARG A 18 1.07 -0.38 3.79
CA ARG A 18 -0.05 -1.26 4.18
C ARG A 18 -1.34 -0.48 4.45
N ILE A 19 -1.24 0.59 5.23
CA ILE A 19 -2.43 1.38 5.58
C ILE A 19 -2.99 2.04 4.32
N THR A 20 -2.11 2.54 3.44
CA THR A 20 -2.50 3.18 2.19
C THR A 20 -3.15 2.18 1.22
N GLU A 21 -2.63 0.95 1.11
CA GLU A 21 -3.23 -0.14 0.34
C GLU A 21 -4.65 -0.48 0.84
N VAL A 22 -4.83 -0.58 2.17
CA VAL A 22 -6.16 -0.79 2.76
C VAL A 22 -7.10 0.37 2.43
N ILE A 23 -6.64 1.62 2.54
CA ILE A 23 -7.45 2.80 2.21
C ILE A 23 -7.90 2.75 0.74
N PHE A 24 -6.99 2.46 -0.20
CA PHE A 24 -7.34 2.34 -1.61
C PHE A 24 -8.31 1.19 -1.86
N GLY A 25 -8.11 0.04 -1.23
CA GLY A 25 -9.03 -1.09 -1.30
C GLY A 25 -10.44 -0.75 -0.80
N LEU A 26 -10.55 -0.03 0.32
CA LEU A 26 -11.82 0.44 0.87
C LEU A 26 -12.53 1.41 -0.10
N LEU A 27 -11.81 2.38 -0.65
CA LEU A 27 -12.37 3.36 -1.60
C LEU A 27 -12.85 2.69 -2.89
N MET A 28 -12.06 1.76 -3.42
CA MET A 28 -12.40 0.99 -4.62
C MET A 28 -13.64 0.12 -4.40
N ALA A 29 -13.69 -0.63 -3.30
CA ALA A 29 -14.82 -1.50 -2.98
C ALA A 29 -16.12 -0.71 -2.80
N MET A 30 -16.07 0.42 -2.07
CA MET A 30 -17.23 1.31 -1.94
C MET A 30 -17.71 1.82 -3.30
N THR A 31 -16.77 2.23 -4.15
CA THR A 31 -17.11 2.72 -5.50
C THR A 31 -17.77 1.64 -6.33
N PHE A 32 -17.26 0.41 -6.26
CA PHE A 32 -17.82 -0.72 -6.99
C PHE A 32 -19.19 -1.14 -6.47
N ILE A 33 -19.37 -1.24 -5.15
CA ILE A 33 -20.65 -1.55 -4.51
C ILE A 33 -21.70 -0.49 -4.87
N GLY A 34 -21.34 0.79 -4.75
CA GLY A 34 -22.25 1.88 -5.11
C GLY A 34 -22.59 1.90 -6.60
N SER A 35 -21.61 1.70 -7.50
CA SER A 35 -21.85 1.64 -8.95
C SER A 35 -22.73 0.44 -9.33
N LEU A 36 -22.54 -0.70 -8.66
CA LEU A 36 -23.37 -1.88 -8.88
C LEU A 36 -24.80 -1.64 -8.40
N SER A 37 -24.98 -1.00 -7.24
CA SER A 37 -26.29 -0.60 -6.72
C SER A 37 -27.07 0.22 -7.74
N VAL A 38 -26.42 1.22 -8.34
CA VAL A 38 -26.97 2.05 -9.43
C VAL A 38 -27.39 1.17 -10.61
N ALA A 39 -26.50 0.30 -11.07
CA ALA A 39 -26.72 -0.54 -12.26
C ALA A 39 -27.82 -1.60 -12.06
N THR A 40 -28.03 -2.06 -10.82
CA THR A 40 -29.01 -3.11 -10.49
C THR A 40 -30.29 -2.57 -9.85
N ALA A 41 -30.49 -1.25 -9.81
CA ALA A 41 -31.66 -0.62 -9.19
C ALA A 41 -32.97 -1.31 -9.64
N GLY A 42 -33.72 -1.87 -8.68
CA GLY A 42 -34.98 -2.59 -8.91
C GLY A 42 -34.86 -4.10 -9.23
N ARG A 43 -33.65 -4.66 -9.29
CA ARG A 43 -33.36 -6.11 -9.42
C ARG A 43 -32.30 -6.57 -8.40
N GLU A 44 -32.24 -5.88 -7.27
CA GLU A 44 -31.23 -6.03 -6.23
C GLU A 44 -31.31 -7.40 -5.54
N ASP A 45 -30.48 -8.34 -5.98
CA ASP A 45 -30.25 -9.61 -5.26
C ASP A 45 -29.05 -9.45 -4.33
N ALA A 46 -29.29 -9.52 -3.02
CA ALA A 46 -28.25 -9.45 -1.99
C ALA A 46 -27.12 -10.47 -2.24
N ARG A 47 -27.45 -11.64 -2.83
CA ARG A 47 -26.46 -12.66 -3.18
C ARG A 47 -25.56 -12.25 -4.34
N LEU A 48 -26.10 -11.56 -5.34
CA LEU A 48 -25.29 -11.00 -6.43
C LEU A 48 -24.36 -9.90 -5.91
N MET A 49 -24.86 -9.01 -5.04
CA MET A 49 -24.04 -7.96 -4.45
C MET A 49 -22.94 -8.52 -3.55
N LEU A 50 -23.24 -9.55 -2.76
CA LEU A 50 -22.24 -10.26 -1.94
C LEU A 50 -21.12 -10.83 -2.80
N VAL A 51 -21.46 -11.59 -3.85
CA VAL A 51 -20.47 -12.20 -4.75
C VAL A 51 -19.64 -11.11 -5.45
N ALA A 52 -20.28 -10.03 -5.87
CA ALA A 52 -19.60 -8.92 -6.53
C ALA A 52 -18.66 -8.15 -5.59
N ALA A 53 -19.10 -7.84 -4.38
CA ALA A 53 -18.29 -7.16 -3.36
C ALA A 53 -17.10 -8.03 -2.92
N PHE A 54 -17.34 -9.32 -2.66
CA PHE A 54 -16.30 -10.26 -2.29
C PHE A 54 -15.30 -10.49 -3.43
N GLY A 55 -15.79 -10.64 -4.67
CA GLY A 55 -14.96 -10.78 -5.86
C GLY A 55 -14.10 -9.54 -6.12
N CYS A 56 -14.66 -8.34 -5.93
CA CYS A 56 -13.93 -7.08 -6.02
C CYS A 56 -12.77 -7.02 -5.00
N ASN A 57 -13.04 -7.34 -3.73
CA ASN A 57 -12.02 -7.36 -2.68
C ASN A 57 -10.90 -8.36 -3.00
N LEU A 58 -11.24 -9.54 -3.50
CA LEU A 58 -10.27 -10.58 -3.85
C LEU A 58 -9.39 -10.15 -5.04
N ALA A 59 -10.00 -9.57 -6.08
CA ALA A 59 -9.30 -9.07 -7.25
C ALA A 59 -8.36 -7.91 -6.88
N TRP A 60 -8.81 -7.00 -6.03
CA TRP A 60 -7.99 -5.89 -5.53
C TRP A 60 -6.78 -6.38 -4.72
N GLY A 61 -6.99 -7.29 -3.77
CA GLY A 61 -5.88 -7.88 -3.01
C GLY A 61 -4.85 -8.56 -3.91
N LEU A 62 -5.30 -9.21 -4.99
CA LEU A 62 -4.39 -9.85 -5.96
C LEU A 62 -3.58 -8.81 -6.73
N ALA A 63 -4.22 -7.71 -7.14
CA ALA A 63 -3.53 -6.59 -7.77
C ALA A 63 -2.45 -6.02 -6.84
N ASP A 64 -2.75 -5.79 -5.57
CA ASP A 64 -1.78 -5.30 -4.58
C ASP A 64 -0.60 -6.27 -4.39
N ALA A 65 -0.83 -7.58 -4.34
CA ALA A 65 0.25 -8.56 -4.28
C ALA A 65 1.16 -8.52 -5.52
N VAL A 66 0.60 -8.33 -6.72
CA VAL A 66 1.39 -8.18 -7.95
C VAL A 66 2.18 -6.87 -7.93
N ILE A 67 1.55 -5.76 -7.52
CA ILE A 67 2.22 -4.45 -7.39
C ILE A 67 3.34 -4.51 -6.36
N TYR A 68 3.17 -5.22 -5.25
CA TYR A 68 4.21 -5.46 -4.27
C TYR A 68 5.43 -6.17 -4.88
N LEU A 69 5.20 -7.23 -5.66
CA LEU A 69 6.28 -7.96 -6.35
C LEU A 69 6.98 -7.06 -7.38
N LEU A 70 6.21 -6.28 -8.15
CA LEU A 70 6.75 -5.33 -9.13
C LEU A 70 7.59 -4.23 -8.46
N ARG A 71 7.14 -3.67 -7.33
CA ARG A 71 7.88 -2.70 -6.53
C ARG A 71 9.19 -3.31 -6.03
N THR A 72 9.13 -4.51 -5.46
CA THR A 72 10.30 -5.23 -4.96
C THR A 72 11.32 -5.50 -6.06
N TRP A 73 10.84 -5.93 -7.24
CA TRP A 73 11.69 -6.17 -8.41
C TRP A 73 12.31 -4.88 -8.94
N THR A 74 11.52 -3.80 -9.03
CA THR A 74 11.97 -2.50 -9.50
C THR A 74 13.01 -1.91 -8.57
N GLU A 75 12.80 -1.97 -7.25
CA GLU A 75 13.73 -1.44 -6.26
C GLU A 75 15.08 -2.19 -6.28
N ARG A 76 15.04 -3.52 -6.40
CA ARG A 76 16.25 -4.33 -6.57
C ARG A 76 16.98 -3.98 -7.86
N THR A 77 16.25 -3.80 -8.97
CA THR A 77 16.83 -3.44 -10.27
C THR A 77 17.47 -2.06 -10.20
N ARG A 78 16.75 -1.07 -9.65
CA ARG A 78 17.25 0.30 -9.44
C ARG A 78 18.49 0.32 -8.57
N SER A 79 18.48 -0.38 -7.43
CA SER A 79 19.63 -0.49 -6.52
C SER A 79 20.86 -1.06 -7.22
N ARG A 80 20.68 -2.07 -8.07
CA ARG A 80 21.78 -2.68 -8.85
C ARG A 80 22.31 -1.76 -9.93
N THR A 81 21.42 -1.09 -10.67
CA THR A 81 21.82 -0.11 -11.67
C THR A 81 22.58 1.06 -11.03
N LEU A 82 22.14 1.51 -9.86
CA LEU A 82 22.84 2.56 -9.09
C LEU A 82 24.23 2.09 -8.67
N LEU A 83 24.37 0.89 -8.12
CA LEU A 83 25.68 0.33 -7.76
C LEU A 83 26.60 0.15 -8.97
N ALA A 84 26.09 -0.36 -10.09
CA ALA A 84 26.86 -0.50 -11.32
C ALA A 84 27.35 0.86 -11.86
N ARG A 85 26.50 1.90 -11.79
CA ARG A 85 26.88 3.28 -12.14
C ARG A 85 27.93 3.83 -11.18
N LEU A 86 27.81 3.59 -9.88
CA LEU A 86 28.80 4.00 -8.89
C LEU A 86 30.17 3.34 -9.11
N GLN A 87 30.20 2.08 -9.55
CA GLN A 87 31.45 1.38 -9.88
C GLN A 87 32.14 1.96 -11.12
N ALA A 88 31.37 2.40 -12.12
CA ALA A 88 31.89 2.97 -13.36
C ALA A 88 32.19 4.48 -13.28
N ALA A 89 31.63 5.18 -12.30
CA ALA A 89 31.74 6.64 -12.16
C ALA A 89 33.07 7.08 -11.51
N GLN A 90 33.59 8.23 -11.96
CA GLN A 90 34.68 8.93 -11.28
C GLN A 90 34.21 9.52 -9.95
N SER A 91 35.13 9.82 -9.02
CA SER A 91 34.80 10.21 -7.63
C SER A 91 33.84 11.41 -7.51
N SER A 92 33.93 12.42 -8.38
CA SER A 92 33.01 13.58 -8.39
C SER A 92 31.62 13.26 -8.96
N GLN A 93 31.52 12.31 -9.88
CA GLN A 93 30.25 11.86 -10.44
C GLN A 93 29.57 10.85 -9.51
N GLY A 94 30.35 10.00 -8.82
CA GLY A 94 29.87 9.07 -7.82
C GLY A 94 29.28 9.76 -6.58
N ARG A 95 29.88 10.87 -6.13
CA ARG A 95 29.33 11.70 -5.04
C ARG A 95 27.95 12.27 -5.39
N ARG A 96 27.81 12.85 -6.60
CA ARG A 96 26.52 13.34 -7.10
C ARG A 96 25.44 12.25 -7.21
N LEU A 97 25.81 11.07 -7.69
CA LEU A 97 24.88 9.92 -7.74
C LEU A 97 24.37 9.47 -6.37
N ILE A 98 25.17 9.63 -5.31
CA ILE A 98 24.76 9.34 -3.93
C ILE A 98 23.88 10.46 -3.41
N ASP A 99 24.28 11.72 -3.64
CA ASP A 99 23.55 12.90 -3.21
C ASP A 99 22.12 12.91 -3.79
N ASP A 100 21.97 12.64 -5.09
CA ASP A 100 20.68 12.51 -5.79
C ASP A 100 19.79 11.37 -5.27
N ALA A 101 20.39 10.36 -4.62
CA ALA A 101 19.67 9.20 -4.10
C ALA A 101 19.27 9.35 -2.64
N LEU A 102 19.84 10.32 -1.91
CA LEU A 102 19.57 10.54 -0.50
C LEU A 102 18.31 11.39 -0.29
N PRO A 103 17.57 11.19 0.80
CA PRO A 103 16.53 12.12 1.20
C PRO A 103 17.10 13.52 1.46
N GLU A 104 16.37 14.56 1.07
CA GLU A 104 16.81 15.97 1.12
C GLU A 104 17.37 16.40 2.49
N ARG A 105 16.78 15.94 3.59
CA ARG A 105 17.27 16.28 4.93
C ARG A 105 18.66 15.71 5.23
N VAL A 106 19.02 14.58 4.60
CA VAL A 106 20.31 13.90 4.79
C VAL A 106 21.36 14.52 3.87
N SER A 107 20.99 14.86 2.62
CA SER A 107 21.92 15.55 1.70
C SER A 107 22.33 16.91 2.26
N LEU A 108 21.39 17.69 2.79
CA LEU A 108 21.67 18.99 3.43
C LEU A 108 22.59 18.90 4.66
N ALA A 109 22.70 17.73 5.30
CA ALA A 109 23.51 17.52 6.48
C ALA A 109 24.91 16.95 6.17
N LEU A 110 25.15 16.49 4.95
CA LEU A 110 26.42 15.89 4.53
C LEU A 110 27.25 16.88 3.74
N ASP A 111 28.54 16.94 4.08
CA ASP A 111 29.55 17.60 3.28
C ASP A 111 30.14 16.63 2.24
N GLU A 112 31.01 17.16 1.37
CA GLU A 112 31.69 16.39 0.33
C GLU A 112 32.48 15.20 0.88
N ASP A 113 33.07 15.34 2.07
CA ASP A 113 33.83 14.29 2.75
C ASP A 113 32.89 13.18 3.28
N GLY A 114 31.73 13.56 3.81
CA GLY A 114 30.67 12.63 4.21
C GLY A 114 30.14 11.81 3.03
N LEU A 115 29.89 12.45 1.88
CA LEU A 115 29.47 11.78 0.65
C LEU A 115 30.55 10.83 0.13
N GLU A 116 31.82 11.23 0.16
CA GLU A 116 32.94 10.39 -0.25
C GLU A 116 33.12 9.17 0.67
N MET A 117 32.97 9.35 1.99
CA MET A 117 32.98 8.25 2.94
C MET A 117 31.84 7.25 2.67
N LEU A 118 30.64 7.74 2.34
CA LEU A 118 29.51 6.89 1.97
C LEU A 118 29.81 6.11 0.69
N ARG A 119 30.36 6.77 -0.33
CA ARG A 119 30.79 6.17 -1.60
C ARG A 119 31.80 5.05 -1.37
N ALA A 120 32.84 5.31 -0.59
CA ALA A 120 33.88 4.34 -0.29
C ALA A 120 33.37 3.15 0.54
N ARG A 121 32.39 3.35 1.42
CA ARG A 121 31.72 2.24 2.14
C ARG A 121 30.83 1.42 1.21
N MET A 122 30.00 2.07 0.39
CA MET A 122 29.15 1.39 -0.59
C MET A 122 29.96 0.57 -1.58
N LEU A 123 31.10 1.09 -2.07
CA LEU A 123 32.01 0.36 -2.96
C LEU A 123 32.69 -0.84 -2.29
N ARG A 124 32.96 -0.77 -0.98
CA ARG A 124 33.49 -1.92 -0.20
C ARG A 124 32.43 -2.99 0.01
N ASP A 125 31.18 -2.61 0.23
CA ASP A 125 30.07 -3.54 0.48
C ASP A 125 29.47 -4.16 -0.81
N VAL A 126 29.91 -3.76 -2.01
CA VAL A 126 29.44 -4.33 -3.30
C VAL A 126 29.63 -5.84 -3.37
N ALA A 127 30.56 -6.40 -2.61
CA ALA A 127 30.79 -7.84 -2.51
C ALA A 127 29.60 -8.64 -1.95
N ARG A 128 28.56 -7.98 -1.39
CA ARG A 128 27.26 -8.60 -1.05
C ARG A 128 26.20 -8.25 -2.10
N PRO A 129 26.17 -8.93 -3.27
CA PRO A 129 25.13 -8.67 -4.26
C PRO A 129 23.74 -9.00 -3.69
N MET A 130 22.82 -8.02 -3.73
CA MET A 130 21.40 -8.28 -3.52
C MET A 130 20.93 -9.35 -4.52
N PRO A 131 20.19 -10.39 -4.08
CA PRO A 131 19.83 -11.50 -4.95
C PRO A 131 19.02 -11.04 -6.18
N PRO A 132 19.31 -11.60 -7.38
CA PRO A 132 18.77 -11.12 -8.66
C PRO A 132 17.31 -11.36 -8.93
N ARG A 133 16.70 -12.25 -8.16
CA ARG A 133 15.38 -12.78 -8.48
C ARG A 133 14.47 -12.60 -7.29
N LEU A 134 13.19 -12.47 -7.58
CA LEU A 134 12.16 -12.66 -6.58
C LEU A 134 12.32 -14.07 -6.01
N GLY A 135 12.48 -14.14 -4.70
CA GLY A 135 12.60 -15.39 -3.96
C GLY A 135 11.25 -15.81 -3.37
N LEU A 136 11.24 -16.98 -2.75
CA LEU A 136 10.07 -17.48 -2.02
C LEU A 136 9.63 -16.53 -0.90
N ASP A 137 10.55 -15.81 -0.28
CA ASP A 137 10.23 -14.84 0.75
C ASP A 137 9.46 -13.63 0.20
N ASP A 138 9.72 -13.23 -1.05
CA ASP A 138 8.99 -12.14 -1.70
C ASP A 138 7.57 -12.59 -2.05
N VAL A 139 7.40 -13.84 -2.49
CA VAL A 139 6.07 -14.43 -2.74
C VAL A 139 5.28 -14.58 -1.44
N LYS A 140 5.91 -15.00 -0.35
CA LYS A 140 5.27 -15.04 0.98
C LYS A 140 4.86 -13.65 1.44
N ALA A 141 5.69 -12.65 1.22
CA ALA A 141 5.36 -11.27 1.56
C ALA A 141 4.19 -10.74 0.72
N ALA A 142 4.18 -11.01 -0.60
CA ALA A 142 3.07 -10.67 -1.47
C ALA A 142 1.75 -11.35 -1.05
N LEU A 143 1.83 -12.64 -0.66
CA LEU A 143 0.67 -13.36 -0.12
C LEU A 143 0.21 -12.76 1.20
N ALA A 144 1.13 -12.32 2.07
CA ALA A 144 0.77 -11.64 3.30
C ALA A 144 0.08 -10.29 3.01
N THR A 145 0.53 -9.52 2.01
CA THR A 145 -0.13 -8.30 1.54
C THR A 145 -1.55 -8.60 1.07
N PHE A 146 -1.70 -9.59 0.18
CA PHE A 146 -2.99 -10.05 -0.33
C PHE A 146 -3.95 -10.38 0.82
N LEU A 147 -3.52 -11.23 1.76
CA LEU A 147 -4.34 -11.65 2.88
C LEU A 147 -4.69 -10.46 3.79
N LEU A 148 -3.74 -9.58 4.05
CA LEU A 148 -3.97 -8.38 4.86
C LEU A 148 -5.06 -7.51 4.23
N VAL A 149 -4.96 -7.22 2.93
CA VAL A 149 -5.92 -6.36 2.22
C VAL A 149 -7.31 -7.00 2.14
N VAL A 150 -7.38 -8.30 1.84
CA VAL A 150 -8.65 -9.04 1.80
C VAL A 150 -9.30 -9.08 3.18
N LEU A 151 -8.54 -9.39 4.23
CA LEU A 151 -9.07 -9.45 5.60
C LEU A 151 -9.46 -8.06 6.13
N ALA A 152 -8.72 -7.02 5.77
CA ALA A 152 -9.03 -5.65 6.16
C ALA A 152 -10.27 -5.10 5.45
N THR A 153 -10.58 -5.57 4.24
CA THR A 153 -11.78 -5.15 3.50
C THR A 153 -13.00 -6.06 3.75
N PHE A 154 -12.79 -7.25 4.31
CA PHE A 154 -13.84 -8.21 4.63
C PHE A 154 -14.99 -7.65 5.51
N PRO A 155 -14.74 -6.80 6.54
CA PRO A 155 -15.81 -6.23 7.35
C PRO A 155 -16.90 -5.52 6.53
N MET A 156 -16.58 -4.93 5.38
CA MET A 156 -17.55 -4.28 4.50
C MET A 156 -18.52 -5.25 3.83
N VAL A 157 -18.15 -6.53 3.74
CA VAL A 157 -18.95 -7.60 3.11
C VAL A 157 -19.89 -8.26 4.12
N ILE A 158 -19.56 -8.21 5.42
CA ILE A 158 -20.35 -8.81 6.51
C ILE A 158 -21.83 -8.39 6.48
N PRO A 159 -22.20 -7.11 6.25
CA PRO A 159 -23.60 -6.70 6.21
C PRO A 159 -24.43 -7.45 5.16
N PHE A 160 -23.85 -7.81 4.02
CA PHE A 160 -24.53 -8.59 2.97
C PHE A 160 -24.74 -10.07 3.34
N LEU A 161 -24.03 -10.58 4.36
CA LEU A 161 -24.24 -11.93 4.90
C LEU A 161 -25.34 -11.98 5.97
N LEU A 162 -25.58 -10.86 6.65
CA LEU A 162 -26.46 -10.79 7.81
C LEU A 162 -27.82 -10.13 7.51
N ILE A 163 -27.91 -9.36 6.44
CA ILE A 163 -29.07 -8.52 6.12
C ILE A 163 -29.63 -8.93 4.76
N ASP A 164 -30.87 -9.43 4.77
CA ASP A 164 -31.55 -9.86 3.54
C ASP A 164 -31.99 -8.67 2.66
N THR A 165 -32.28 -7.53 3.29
CA THR A 165 -32.71 -6.32 2.57
C THR A 165 -31.51 -5.60 1.96
N THR A 166 -31.40 -5.65 0.64
CA THR A 166 -30.25 -5.12 -0.12
C THR A 166 -29.96 -3.64 0.18
N ALA A 167 -30.98 -2.77 0.13
CA ALA A 167 -30.82 -1.35 0.45
C ALA A 167 -30.25 -1.10 1.86
N THR A 168 -30.66 -1.90 2.85
CA THR A 168 -30.15 -1.80 4.22
C THR A 168 -28.72 -2.34 4.31
N ALA A 169 -28.43 -3.47 3.65
CA ALA A 169 -27.10 -4.06 3.60
C ALA A 169 -26.06 -3.08 3.01
N ILE A 170 -26.41 -2.37 1.94
CA ILE A 170 -25.56 -1.34 1.31
C ILE A 170 -25.28 -0.20 2.28
N ARG A 171 -26.31 0.35 2.93
CA ARG A 171 -26.13 1.47 3.88
C ARG A 171 -25.24 1.07 5.05
N VAL A 172 -25.44 -0.12 5.60
CA VAL A 172 -24.61 -0.63 6.71
C VAL A 172 -23.19 -0.90 6.22
N SER A 173 -22.99 -1.43 5.01
CA SER A 173 -21.67 -1.60 4.38
C SER A 173 -20.93 -0.27 4.22
N HIS A 174 -21.60 0.78 3.72
CA HIS A 174 -21.05 2.12 3.65
C HIS A 174 -20.66 2.68 5.02
N LEU A 175 -21.47 2.48 6.06
CA LEU A 175 -21.12 2.91 7.43
C LEU A 175 -19.88 2.18 7.96
N VAL A 176 -19.78 0.87 7.72
CA VAL A 176 -18.59 0.08 8.09
C VAL A 176 -17.37 0.60 7.34
N ALA A 177 -17.48 0.86 6.04
CA ALA A 177 -16.39 1.38 5.23
C ALA A 177 -15.89 2.75 5.72
N LEU A 178 -16.80 3.66 6.08
CA LEU A 178 -16.47 4.95 6.66
C LEU A 178 -15.75 4.82 8.01
N ALA A 179 -16.22 3.92 8.88
CA ALA A 179 -15.54 3.62 10.14
C ALA A 179 -14.13 3.06 9.91
N MET A 180 -13.96 2.17 8.93
CA MET A 180 -12.67 1.61 8.57
C MET A 180 -11.72 2.65 7.98
N LEU A 181 -12.22 3.57 7.14
CA LEU A 181 -11.43 4.71 6.65
C LEU A 181 -11.00 5.64 7.77
N TYR A 182 -11.90 5.95 8.72
CA TYR A 182 -11.54 6.73 9.89
C TYR A 182 -10.40 6.07 10.69
N LEU A 183 -10.50 4.77 10.95
CA LEU A 183 -9.48 4.01 11.68
C LEU A 183 -8.15 3.95 10.92
N ALA A 184 -8.20 3.73 9.60
CA ALA A 184 -7.01 3.72 8.76
C ALA A 184 -6.31 5.10 8.75
N GLY A 185 -7.08 6.19 8.60
CA GLY A 185 -6.56 7.55 8.68
C GLY A 185 -5.99 7.89 10.06
N TRP A 186 -6.63 7.43 11.13
CA TRP A 186 -6.12 7.57 12.50
C TRP A 186 -4.79 6.84 12.69
N LEU A 187 -4.68 5.60 12.18
CA LEU A 187 -3.47 4.79 12.29
C LEU A 187 -2.31 5.39 11.47
N LEU A 188 -2.62 5.88 10.27
CA LEU A 188 -1.66 6.57 9.40
C LEU A 188 -1.06 7.80 10.07
N ALA A 189 -1.91 8.65 10.65
CA ALA A 189 -1.48 9.85 11.35
C ALA A 189 -0.71 9.52 12.65
N ARG A 190 -1.06 8.44 13.33
CA ARG A 190 -0.30 7.98 14.50
C ARG A 190 1.12 7.57 14.11
N TYR A 191 1.28 6.94 12.95
CA TYR A 191 2.60 6.55 12.44
C TYR A 191 3.42 7.74 11.95
N SER A 192 2.80 8.75 11.33
CA SER A 192 3.49 9.95 10.83
C SER A 192 3.69 11.06 11.87
N GLY A 193 3.19 10.90 13.10
CA GLY A 193 3.20 11.94 14.13
C GLY A 193 2.24 13.10 13.87
N GLY A 194 1.26 12.90 12.98
CA GLY A 194 0.25 13.89 12.62
C GLY A 194 -0.95 13.94 13.57
N ARG A 195 -1.93 14.80 13.25
CA ARG A 195 -3.18 14.97 14.02
C ARG A 195 -4.16 13.83 13.73
N THR A 196 -4.11 12.79 14.55
CA THR A 196 -4.85 11.52 14.36
C THR A 196 -6.35 11.69 14.08
N GLN A 197 -7.04 12.49 14.88
CA GLN A 197 -8.47 12.73 14.69
C GLN A 197 -8.78 13.47 13.39
N LEU A 198 -7.97 14.47 13.02
CA LEU A 198 -8.17 15.24 11.80
C LEU A 198 -7.99 14.36 10.56
N THR A 199 -6.92 13.58 10.50
CA THR A 199 -6.66 12.69 9.35
C THR A 199 -7.74 11.62 9.22
N GLY A 200 -8.20 11.03 10.33
CA GLY A 200 -9.33 10.09 10.32
C GLY A 200 -10.62 10.74 9.79
N VAL A 201 -10.98 11.94 10.29
CA VAL A 201 -12.18 12.67 9.83
C VAL A 201 -12.07 13.05 8.36
N VAL A 202 -10.93 13.56 7.91
CA VAL A 202 -10.71 13.94 6.50
C VAL A 202 -10.89 12.72 5.60
N LEU A 203 -10.31 11.58 5.98
CA LEU A 203 -10.36 10.39 5.14
C LEU A 203 -11.76 9.76 5.10
N ALA A 204 -12.47 9.73 6.24
CA ALA A 204 -13.88 9.36 6.26
C ALA A 204 -14.74 10.35 5.45
N GLY A 205 -14.43 11.65 5.50
CA GLY A 205 -15.08 12.68 4.70
C GLY A 205 -14.90 12.47 3.19
N VAL A 206 -13.71 12.07 2.75
CA VAL A 206 -13.45 11.68 1.35
C VAL A 206 -14.30 10.47 0.95
N GLY A 207 -14.37 9.44 1.81
CA GLY A 207 -15.24 8.28 1.57
C GLY A 207 -16.72 8.67 1.48
N ALA A 208 -17.18 9.56 2.35
CA ALA A 208 -18.57 10.04 2.37
C ALA A 208 -18.89 10.85 1.10
N LEU A 209 -17.97 11.72 0.65
CA LEU A 209 -18.11 12.47 -0.58
C LEU A 209 -18.21 11.54 -1.80
N LEU A 210 -17.39 10.48 -1.85
CA LEU A 210 -17.46 9.45 -2.89
C LEU A 210 -18.83 8.77 -2.91
N ILE A 211 -19.33 8.34 -1.74
CA ILE A 211 -20.67 7.73 -1.63
C ILE A 211 -21.75 8.70 -2.14
N LEU A 212 -21.72 9.96 -1.72
CA LEU A 212 -22.67 10.98 -2.15
C LEU A 212 -22.61 11.22 -3.66
N ALA A 213 -21.42 11.25 -4.24
CA ALA A 213 -21.23 11.39 -5.68
C ALA A 213 -21.85 10.22 -6.45
N ILE A 214 -21.69 8.98 -5.95
CA ILE A 214 -22.28 7.79 -6.58
C ILE A 214 -23.80 7.80 -6.50
N ILE A 215 -24.37 8.19 -5.35
CA ILE A 215 -25.82 8.39 -5.19
C ILE A 215 -26.33 9.43 -6.19
N ALA A 216 -25.64 10.58 -6.31
CA ALA A 216 -26.02 11.63 -7.25
C ALA A 216 -25.96 11.21 -8.73
N LEU A 217 -25.11 10.21 -9.07
CA LEU A 217 -24.96 9.68 -10.43
C LEU A 217 -26.04 8.64 -10.81
N GLY A 218 -27.02 8.38 -9.94
CA GLY A 218 -28.17 7.51 -10.23
C GLY A 218 -28.35 6.35 -9.25
N GLY A 219 -27.74 6.42 -8.08
CA GLY A 219 -27.82 5.41 -7.02
C GLY A 219 -28.90 5.72 -5.99
#